data_AF-A0A2Z4UIG1-F1
#
_entry.id   AF-A0A2Z4UIG1-F1
#
_cell.length_a   1.000
_cell.length_b   1.000
_cell.length_c   1.000
_cell.angle_alpha   90.00
_cell.angle_beta   90.00
_cell.angle_gamma   90.00
#
_symmetry.space_group_name_H-M   'P 1'
#
loop_
_entity.id
_entity.type
_entity.pdbx_description
1 polymer ?
#
loop_
_entity_poly.entity_id
_entity_poly.type
_entity_poly.pdbx_seq_one_letter_code
_entity_poly.pdbx_strand_id
1 'polypeptide(L)'
;MRFSGFAAVLALATIVSTPTWSADRVTGTGTIIENQTFGSVKHWGRSLSVRDQGTIIRVMGGTYGFQIRDENDNVVGDFLFPDDAVGFDLQAGDYKIFPLTCKTHLHHHVEVTVEY
;
A
#
# COMPACT_ATOMS: atom_id res chain seq x y z
N MET A 1 -16.48 69.96 30.18
CA MET A 1 -15.46 69.13 29.50
C MET A 1 -15.62 67.69 29.94
N ARG A 2 -15.93 66.76 29.02
CA ARG A 2 -15.43 65.38 29.00
C ARG A 2 -15.84 64.73 27.68
N PHE A 3 -14.82 64.43 26.89
CA PHE A 3 -14.88 63.84 25.56
C PHE A 3 -15.22 62.35 25.64
N SER A 4 -16.11 61.93 24.74
CA SER A 4 -15.97 60.84 23.76
C SER A 4 -15.17 59.58 24.12
N GLY A 5 -15.71 58.42 23.72
CA GLY A 5 -14.85 57.31 23.30
C GLY A 5 -15.51 55.93 23.32
N PHE A 6 -16.33 55.63 22.31
CA PHE A 6 -16.63 54.25 21.89
C PHE A 6 -15.33 53.54 21.48
N ALA A 7 -15.07 52.34 21.98
CA ALA A 7 -14.08 51.44 21.43
C ALA A 7 -14.70 50.05 21.26
N ALA A 8 -15.27 49.81 20.08
CA ALA A 8 -15.69 48.48 19.65
C ALA A 8 -14.46 47.71 19.15
N VAL A 9 -14.06 46.67 19.89
CA VAL A 9 -12.98 45.77 19.47
C VAL A 9 -13.56 44.76 18.49
N LEU A 10 -13.24 44.92 17.22
CA LEU A 10 -13.61 43.98 16.15
C LEU A 10 -12.57 42.85 16.13
N ALA A 11 -12.92 41.69 16.69
CA ALA A 11 -12.08 40.50 16.62
C ALA A 11 -12.21 39.84 15.23
N LEU A 12 -11.17 39.95 14.39
CA LEU A 12 -11.08 39.17 13.16
C LEU A 12 -10.76 37.71 13.50
N ALA A 13 -11.75 36.83 13.32
CA ALA A 13 -11.53 35.39 13.30
C ALA A 13 -10.92 35.00 11.95
N THR A 14 -9.61 34.77 11.93
CA THR A 14 -8.94 34.13 10.79
C THR A 14 -9.29 32.64 10.80
N ILE A 15 -10.16 32.23 9.87
CA ILE A 15 -10.43 30.82 9.61
C ILE A 15 -9.17 30.24 8.98
N VAL A 16 -8.36 29.56 9.79
CA VAL A 16 -7.21 28.79 9.32
C VAL A 16 -7.76 27.50 8.71
N SER A 17 -7.92 27.49 7.39
CA SER A 17 -8.17 26.25 6.65
C SER A 17 -6.90 25.41 6.67
N THR A 18 -6.83 24.40 7.54
CA THR A 18 -5.74 23.42 7.49
C THR A 18 -5.90 22.55 6.25
N PRO A 19 -4.85 22.35 5.44
CA PRO A 19 -4.91 21.42 4.33
C PRO A 19 -5.15 20.00 4.87
N THR A 20 -6.21 19.35 4.42
CA THR A 20 -6.42 17.92 4.64
C THR A 20 -5.51 17.17 3.66
N TRP A 21 -4.37 16.69 4.15
CA TRP A 21 -3.54 15.76 3.38
C TRP A 21 -4.29 14.41 3.37
N SER A 22 -4.94 14.09 2.24
CA SER A 22 -5.56 12.79 2.02
C SER A 22 -4.50 11.91 1.41
N ALA A 23 -4.06 10.90 2.14
CA ALA A 23 -3.20 9.88 1.57
C ALA A 23 -4.06 8.94 0.70
N ASP A 24 -3.63 8.74 -0.54
CA ASP A 24 -4.29 7.84 -1.47
C ASP A 24 -3.85 6.40 -1.15
N ARG A 25 -4.73 5.43 -1.44
CA ARG A 25 -4.47 4.02 -1.19
C ARG A 25 -4.63 3.20 -2.44
N VAL A 26 -3.69 2.29 -2.65
CA VAL A 26 -3.74 1.32 -3.75
C VAL A 26 -3.49 -0.09 -3.21
N THR A 27 -4.23 -1.07 -3.73
CA THR A 27 -4.06 -2.48 -3.35
C THR A 27 -3.71 -3.32 -4.56
N GLY A 28 -2.55 -3.96 -4.50
CA GLY A 28 -2.13 -5.01 -5.43
C GLY A 28 -2.49 -6.40 -4.91
N THR A 29 -2.61 -7.36 -5.81
CA THR A 29 -2.86 -8.77 -5.45
C THR A 29 -1.96 -9.70 -6.23
N GLY A 30 -1.53 -10.78 -5.60
CA GLY A 30 -0.76 -11.84 -6.21
C GLY A 30 -1.41 -13.17 -5.88
N THR A 31 -1.62 -14.02 -6.89
CA THR A 31 -2.15 -15.36 -6.69
C THR A 31 -1.44 -16.38 -7.56
N ILE A 32 -1.09 -17.52 -6.96
CA ILE A 32 -0.52 -18.67 -7.65
C ILE A 32 -1.43 -19.86 -7.41
N ILE A 33 -1.79 -20.53 -8.51
CA ILE A 33 -2.53 -21.78 -8.48
C ILE A 33 -1.69 -22.86 -9.15
N GLU A 34 -1.38 -23.91 -8.41
CA GLU A 34 -0.66 -25.08 -8.91
C GLU A 34 -1.65 -26.22 -9.18
N ASN A 35 -1.56 -26.85 -10.34
CA ASN A 35 -2.32 -28.04 -10.68
C ASN A 35 -1.37 -29.25 -10.74
N GLN A 36 -1.40 -30.08 -9.71
CA GLN A 36 -0.53 -31.26 -9.63
C GLN A 36 -0.90 -32.36 -10.63
N THR A 37 -2.17 -32.43 -11.05
CA THR A 37 -2.64 -33.43 -12.02
C THR A 37 -2.05 -33.21 -13.41
N PHE A 38 -1.90 -31.94 -13.81
CA PHE A 38 -1.41 -31.57 -15.15
C PHE A 38 -0.03 -30.88 -15.12
N GLY A 39 0.61 -30.75 -13.96
CA GLY A 39 1.91 -30.11 -13.79
C GLY A 39 1.94 -28.64 -14.20
N SER A 40 0.81 -27.94 -14.16
CA SER A 40 0.70 -26.55 -14.63
C SER A 40 0.64 -25.56 -13.46
N VAL A 41 1.16 -24.35 -13.70
CA VAL A 41 1.13 -23.25 -12.75
C VAL A 41 0.49 -22.04 -13.42
N LYS A 42 -0.48 -21.42 -12.74
CA LYS A 42 -1.13 -20.18 -13.19
C LYS A 42 -0.83 -19.06 -12.20
N HIS A 43 -0.30 -17.97 -12.74
CA HIS A 43 -0.12 -16.72 -12.02
C HIS A 43 -1.16 -15.71 -12.51
N TRP A 44 -1.81 -15.03 -11.58
CA TRP A 44 -2.77 -13.97 -11.86
C TRP A 44 -2.87 -13.02 -10.66
N GLY A 45 -3.27 -11.79 -10.91
CA GLY A 45 -3.30 -10.76 -9.87
C GLY A 45 -3.49 -9.38 -10.48
N ARG A 46 -3.67 -8.39 -9.61
CA ARG A 46 -3.72 -6.97 -9.97
C ARG A 46 -2.38 -6.34 -9.60
N SER A 47 -1.72 -5.71 -10.58
CA SER A 47 -0.49 -4.95 -10.32
C SER A 47 -0.72 -3.88 -9.25
N LEU A 48 0.32 -3.60 -8.48
CA LEU A 48 0.37 -2.54 -7.49
C LEU A 48 1.02 -1.32 -8.16
N SER A 49 0.21 -0.34 -8.56
CA SER A 49 0.68 0.89 -9.20
C SER A 49 0.74 2.01 -8.18
N VAL A 50 1.95 2.34 -7.74
CA VAL A 50 2.20 3.37 -6.72
C VAL A 50 2.62 4.66 -7.44
N ARG A 51 1.84 5.74 -7.29
CA ARG A 51 2.06 6.97 -8.07
C ARG A 51 3.19 7.83 -7.51
N ASP A 52 3.34 7.83 -6.20
CA ASP A 52 4.35 8.57 -5.44
C ASP A 52 5.05 7.61 -4.47
N GLN A 53 6.07 8.06 -3.74
CA GLN A 53 6.67 7.22 -2.68
C GLN A 53 5.59 6.89 -1.64
N GLY A 54 5.41 5.60 -1.35
CA GLY A 54 4.37 5.13 -0.45
C GLY A 54 4.85 4.06 0.51
N THR A 55 4.11 3.86 1.60
CA THR A 55 4.42 2.87 2.63
C THR A 55 3.37 1.76 2.61
N ILE A 56 3.80 0.50 2.73
CA ILE A 56 2.89 -0.63 2.91
C ILE A 56 2.21 -0.50 4.27
N ILE A 57 0.89 -0.36 4.28
CA ILE A 57 0.10 -0.21 5.51
C ILE A 57 -0.66 -1.48 5.91
N ARG A 58 -0.79 -2.44 4.98
CA ARG A 58 -1.52 -3.68 5.22
C ARG A 58 -1.11 -4.77 4.24
N VAL A 59 -0.96 -5.97 4.77
CA VAL A 59 -0.87 -7.20 3.98
C VAL A 59 -1.96 -8.16 4.43
N MET A 60 -2.54 -8.91 3.48
CA MET A 60 -3.47 -10.01 3.77
C MET A 60 -3.03 -11.29 3.06
N GLY A 61 -3.23 -12.43 3.71
CA GLY A 61 -2.82 -13.71 3.16
C GLY A 61 -1.31 -13.90 3.27
N GLY A 62 -0.69 -14.52 2.26
CA GLY A 62 0.76 -14.71 2.23
C GLY A 62 1.28 -15.68 3.29
N THR A 63 0.53 -16.74 3.60
CA THR A 63 0.90 -17.73 4.64
C THR A 63 2.34 -18.25 4.56
N TYR A 64 2.94 -18.24 3.37
CA TYR A 64 4.32 -18.70 3.12
C TYR A 64 5.29 -17.59 2.75
N GLY A 65 4.87 -16.34 2.89
CA GLY A 65 5.58 -15.16 2.43
C GLY A 65 5.25 -14.77 1.00
N PHE A 66 5.90 -13.70 0.55
CA PHE A 66 5.75 -13.15 -0.80
C PHE A 66 6.93 -12.25 -1.17
N GLN A 67 7.08 -12.03 -2.46
CA GLN A 67 8.00 -11.05 -3.03
C GLN A 67 7.23 -9.92 -3.69
N ILE A 68 7.81 -8.72 -3.65
CA ILE A 68 7.42 -7.59 -4.47
C ILE A 68 8.46 -7.47 -5.58
N ARG A 69 8.00 -7.45 -6.82
CA ARG A 69 8.87 -7.33 -7.99
C ARG A 69 8.54 -6.09 -8.79
N ASP A 70 9.54 -5.37 -9.27
CA ASP A 70 9.36 -4.21 -10.14
C ASP A 70 9.00 -4.63 -11.58
N GLU A 71 8.87 -3.64 -12.48
CA GLU A 71 8.58 -3.85 -13.90
C GLU A 71 9.63 -4.71 -14.64
N ASN A 72 10.86 -4.75 -14.12
CA ASN A 72 11.99 -5.51 -14.66
C ASN A 72 12.13 -6.89 -13.99
N ASP A 73 11.12 -7.30 -13.20
CA ASP A 73 11.11 -8.52 -12.39
C ASP A 73 12.22 -8.61 -11.33
N ASN A 74 12.85 -7.48 -10.96
CA ASN A 74 13.78 -7.44 -9.83
C ASN A 74 13.02 -7.53 -8.51
N VAL A 75 13.55 -8.29 -7.56
CA VAL A 75 12.99 -8.37 -6.20
C VAL A 75 13.36 -7.10 -5.44
N VAL A 76 12.36 -6.30 -5.11
CA VAL A 76 12.51 -5.06 -4.31
C VAL A 76 12.07 -5.24 -2.86
N GLY A 77 11.33 -6.30 -2.56
CA GLY A 77 11.00 -6.73 -1.21
C GLY A 77 10.79 -8.24 -1.18
N ASP A 78 11.29 -8.91 -0.14
CA ASP A 78 11.16 -10.35 0.08
C ASP A 78 10.81 -10.58 1.54
N PHE A 79 9.61 -11.09 1.79
CA PHE A 79 9.02 -11.18 3.12
C PHE A 79 8.58 -12.62 3.38
N LEU A 80 9.31 -13.31 4.26
CA LEU A 80 8.90 -14.65 4.71
C LEU A 80 7.66 -14.58 5.62
N PHE A 81 7.57 -13.53 6.43
CA PHE A 81 6.41 -13.25 7.28
C PHE A 81 5.70 -11.99 6.75
N PRO A 82 4.41 -12.08 6.38
CA PRO A 82 3.69 -10.96 5.78
C PRO A 82 3.67 -9.68 6.62
N ASP A 83 3.65 -9.80 7.94
CA ASP A 83 3.60 -8.66 8.85
C ASP A 83 4.87 -7.82 8.81
N ASP A 84 6.02 -8.41 8.45
CA ASP A 84 7.31 -7.71 8.33
C ASP A 84 7.33 -6.71 7.16
N ALA A 85 6.39 -6.84 6.21
CA ALA A 85 6.27 -5.91 5.10
C ALA A 85 5.56 -4.60 5.49
N VAL A 86 4.81 -4.57 6.60
CA VAL A 86 4.12 -3.36 7.03
C VAL A 86 5.14 -2.33 7.52
N GLY A 87 5.07 -1.12 6.97
CA GLY A 87 6.07 -0.07 7.20
C GLY A 87 7.21 -0.06 6.18
N PHE A 88 7.21 -0.98 5.21
CA PHE A 88 8.19 -0.95 4.11
C PHE A 88 7.82 0.10 3.07
N ASP A 89 8.81 0.91 2.66
CA ASP A 89 8.63 1.97 1.68
C ASP A 89 8.87 1.48 0.25
N LEU A 90 7.98 1.85 -0.65
CA LEU A 90 8.09 1.67 -2.08
C LEU A 90 8.24 3.02 -2.75
N GLN A 91 9.09 3.07 -3.77
CA GLN A 91 9.18 4.23 -4.65
C GLN A 91 7.94 4.26 -5.57
N ALA A 92 7.75 5.36 -6.29
CA ALA A 92 6.78 5.40 -7.37
C ALA A 92 7.14 4.34 -8.43
N GLY A 93 6.14 3.57 -8.88
CA GLY A 93 6.35 2.53 -9.87
C GLY A 93 5.24 1.49 -9.92
N ASP A 94 5.35 0.60 -10.90
CA ASP A 94 4.47 -0.56 -11.06
C ASP A 94 5.14 -1.81 -10.53
N TYR A 95 4.43 -2.52 -9.66
CA TYR A 95 4.93 -3.72 -9.00
C TYR A 95 4.00 -4.92 -9.20
N LYS A 96 4.59 -6.11 -9.18
CA LYS A 96 3.91 -7.40 -9.11
C LYS A 96 4.06 -7.97 -7.71
N ILE A 97 2.95 -8.47 -7.16
CA ILE A 97 2.96 -9.25 -5.92
C ILE A 97 3.08 -10.72 -6.28
N PHE A 98 4.12 -11.38 -5.78
CA PHE A 98 4.43 -12.76 -6.09
C PHE A 98 4.40 -13.61 -4.82
N PRO A 99 3.31 -14.35 -4.54
CA PRO A 99 3.25 -15.24 -3.39
C PRO A 99 4.35 -16.29 -3.43
N LEU A 100 4.93 -16.62 -2.28
CA LEU A 100 5.74 -17.82 -2.15
C LEU A 100 4.80 -19.03 -2.00
N THR A 101 5.17 -20.16 -2.61
CA THR A 101 4.35 -21.38 -2.63
C THR A 101 4.89 -22.45 -1.70
N CYS A 102 4.04 -23.43 -1.40
CA CYS A 102 4.43 -24.64 -0.70
C CYS A 102 3.99 -25.85 -1.52
N LYS A 103 4.58 -27.02 -1.26
CA LYS A 103 4.27 -28.24 -2.03
C LYS A 103 2.88 -28.83 -1.76
N THR A 104 2.21 -28.38 -0.69
CA THR A 104 0.96 -28.98 -0.20
C THR A 104 -0.28 -28.20 -0.62
N HIS A 105 -0.20 -26.87 -0.60
CA HIS A 105 -1.34 -26.01 -0.95
C HIS A 105 -1.29 -25.63 -2.42
N LEU A 106 -2.42 -25.82 -3.09
CA LEU A 106 -2.54 -25.54 -4.52
C LEU A 106 -2.92 -24.10 -4.82
N HIS A 107 -3.15 -23.28 -3.79
CA HIS A 107 -3.61 -21.91 -3.93
C HIS A 107 -2.93 -21.03 -2.89
N HIS A 108 -2.15 -20.07 -3.39
CA HIS A 108 -1.45 -19.08 -2.60
C HIS A 108 -1.91 -17.70 -3.02
N HIS A 109 -2.32 -16.88 -2.07
CA HIS A 109 -2.88 -15.56 -2.32
C HIS A 109 -2.32 -14.53 -1.34
N VAL A 110 -2.01 -13.33 -1.85
CA VAL A 110 -1.53 -12.18 -1.08
C VAL A 110 -2.20 -10.92 -1.61
N GLU A 111 -2.63 -10.04 -0.71
CA GLU A 111 -3.00 -8.66 -1.01
C GLU A 111 -2.06 -7.70 -0.28
N VAL A 112 -1.58 -6.67 -0.95
CA VAL A 112 -0.71 -5.64 -0.38
C VAL A 112 -1.33 -4.28 -0.64
N THR A 113 -1.53 -3.50 0.42
CA THR A 113 -2.04 -2.12 0.34
C THR A 113 -0.97 -1.13 0.72
N VAL A 114 -0.76 -0.15 -0.16
CA VAL A 114 0.17 0.97 0.01
C VAL A 114 -0.63 2.25 0.17
N GLU A 115 -0.15 3.11 1.05
CA GLU A 115 -0.61 4.49 1.23
C GLU A 115 0.48 5.45 0.74
N TYR A 116 0.14 6.45 -0.07
CA TYR A 116 1.05 7.47 -0.61
C TYR A 116 0.38 8.84 -0.72
#